data_AF-A0A1J5FSH0-F1
#
_entry.id   AF-A0A1J5FSH0-F1
#
_cell.length_a   1.000
_cell.length_b   1.000
_cell.length_c   1.000
_cell.angle_alpha   90.00
_cell.angle_beta   90.00
_cell.angle_gamma   90.00
#
_symmetry.space_group_name_H-M   'P 1'
#
loop_
_entity.id
_entity.type
_entity.pdbx_description
1 polymer ?
#
loop_
_entity_poly.entity_id
_entity_poly.type
_entity_poly.pdbx_seq_one_letter_code
_entity_poly.pdbx_strand_id
1 'polypeptide(L)'
;MLGKLKNLFFGIREDFISVKYKFLSFYYFSSLRDKIIFSSAIVCIFLITVFTSTSKAEFYVSAARITAVIIITFFIFVLSETLWSAVKKTWYYKVHVKNRRSISVYLKNIHQVKFEGPEADHPEGAIYIISSSNSSGYGDNIVRNGLEIVILLSILVDIFPYSFDINFILICITFIYVMIYDRQSVDQVFSDLVVLILCIDKLYKENPENCRKIIMENDILSMQELRTIYRAVKRSNEKLKSKI
;
A
#
# COMPACT_ATOMS: atom_id res chain seq x y z
N MET A 1 -19.97 20.28 18.84
CA MET A 1 -19.25 19.17 19.51
C MET A 1 -19.84 17.80 19.18
N LEU A 2 -21.16 17.61 19.33
CA LEU A 2 -21.88 16.38 18.96
C LEU A 2 -21.69 15.92 17.50
N GLY A 3 -21.63 16.83 16.53
CA GLY A 3 -21.38 16.49 15.12
C GLY A 3 -19.97 15.95 14.83
N LYS A 4 -18.94 16.43 15.56
CA LYS A 4 -17.58 15.91 15.44
C LYS A 4 -17.45 14.50 16.02
N LEU A 5 -18.12 14.24 17.15
CA LEU A 5 -18.24 12.91 17.75
C LEU A 5 -19.00 11.94 16.85
N LYS A 6 -20.09 12.38 16.22
CA LYS A 6 -20.87 11.55 15.29
C LYS A 6 -20.05 11.14 14.06
N ASN A 7 -19.25 12.06 13.50
CA ASN A 7 -18.32 11.75 12.42
C ASN A 7 -17.17 10.84 12.85
N LEU A 8 -16.68 10.98 14.08
CA LEU A 8 -15.67 10.07 14.65
C LEU A 8 -16.22 8.64 14.78
N PHE A 9 -17.45 8.49 15.29
CA PHE A 9 -18.12 7.19 15.40
C PHE A 9 -18.47 6.58 14.04
N PHE A 10 -18.83 7.41 13.05
CA PHE A 10 -19.05 6.95 11.68
C PHE A 10 -17.73 6.47 11.05
N GLY A 11 -16.63 7.20 11.28
CA GLY A 11 -15.27 6.80 10.91
C GLY A 11 -14.88 5.47 11.55
N ILE A 12 -15.04 5.31 12.86
CA ILE A 12 -14.78 4.06 13.58
C ILE A 12 -15.63 2.90 13.05
N ARG A 13 -16.89 3.16 12.67
CA ARG A 13 -17.77 2.12 12.08
C ARG A 13 -17.31 1.73 10.68
N GLU A 14 -16.92 2.68 9.85
CA GLU A 14 -16.29 2.41 8.56
C GLU A 14 -14.93 1.71 8.73
N ASP A 15 -14.20 1.99 9.81
CA ASP A 15 -12.97 1.30 10.19
C ASP A 15 -13.25 -0.15 10.57
N PHE A 16 -14.33 -0.45 11.30
CA PHE A 16 -14.77 -1.82 11.58
C PHE A 16 -15.19 -2.58 10.32
N ILE A 17 -15.81 -1.90 9.37
CA ILE A 17 -16.15 -2.48 8.06
C ILE A 17 -14.87 -2.73 7.24
N SER A 18 -13.96 -1.76 7.20
CA SER A 18 -12.62 -1.88 6.59
C SER A 18 -11.83 -3.02 7.22
N VAL A 19 -11.87 -3.15 8.54
CA VAL A 19 -11.32 -4.25 9.33
C VAL A 19 -11.92 -5.60 8.93
N LYS A 20 -13.25 -5.69 8.75
CA LYS A 20 -13.90 -6.91 8.27
C LYS A 20 -13.39 -7.28 6.88
N TYR A 21 -13.26 -6.30 5.98
CA TYR A 21 -12.71 -6.54 4.63
C TYR A 21 -11.22 -6.89 4.68
N LYS A 22 -10.44 -6.28 5.57
CA LYS A 22 -9.02 -6.60 5.78
C LYS A 22 -8.85 -7.98 6.45
N PHE A 23 -9.74 -8.40 7.35
CA PHE A 23 -9.78 -9.74 7.94
C PHE A 23 -10.17 -10.80 6.90
N LEU A 24 -11.20 -10.54 6.11
CA LEU A 24 -11.55 -11.38 4.96
C LEU A 24 -10.38 -11.45 3.99
N SER A 25 -9.73 -10.32 3.72
CA SER A 25 -8.55 -10.28 2.87
C SER A 25 -7.40 -11.11 3.44
N PHE A 26 -7.15 -11.02 4.75
CA PHE A 26 -6.13 -11.82 5.42
C PHE A 26 -6.46 -13.32 5.38
N TYR A 27 -7.70 -13.67 5.67
CA TYR A 27 -8.13 -15.06 5.71
C TYR A 27 -8.13 -15.72 4.31
N TYR A 28 -8.57 -14.99 3.28
CA TYR A 28 -8.67 -15.53 1.92
C TYR A 28 -7.42 -15.33 1.07
N PHE A 29 -6.67 -14.24 1.25
CA PHE A 29 -5.58 -13.85 0.35
C PHE A 29 -4.19 -13.80 0.99
N SER A 30 -4.06 -13.79 2.33
CA SER A 30 -2.72 -13.86 2.94
C SER A 30 -2.10 -15.24 2.81
N SER A 31 -0.78 -15.26 2.69
CA SER A 31 -0.03 -16.48 2.49
C SER A 31 -0.15 -17.39 3.72
N LEU A 32 0.01 -18.70 3.52
CA LEU A 32 0.03 -19.68 4.62
C LEU A 32 1.05 -19.28 5.70
N ARG A 33 2.15 -18.65 5.29
CA ARG A 33 3.21 -18.16 6.17
C ARG A 33 2.73 -17.03 7.08
N ASP A 34 1.98 -16.06 6.56
CA ASP A 34 1.47 -14.93 7.36
C ASP A 34 0.47 -15.43 8.41
N LYS A 35 -0.35 -16.42 8.03
CA LYS A 35 -1.26 -17.12 8.97
C LYS A 35 -0.49 -17.85 10.07
N ILE A 36 0.64 -18.49 9.76
CA ILE A 36 1.49 -19.18 10.73
C ILE A 36 2.12 -18.19 11.72
N ILE A 37 2.68 -17.08 11.24
CA ILE A 37 3.31 -16.03 12.08
C ILE A 37 2.27 -15.42 13.04
N PHE A 38 1.07 -15.15 12.54
CA PHE A 38 0.00 -14.61 13.37
C PHE A 38 -0.48 -15.64 14.42
N SER A 39 -0.67 -16.90 14.01
CA SER A 39 -1.12 -17.96 14.91
C SER A 39 -0.11 -18.24 16.03
N SER A 40 1.20 -18.24 15.73
CA SER A 40 2.23 -18.46 16.75
C SER A 40 2.29 -17.32 17.76
N ALA A 41 2.12 -16.06 17.34
CA ALA A 41 2.04 -14.92 18.23
C ALA A 41 0.83 -15.01 19.18
N ILE A 42 -0.35 -15.41 18.68
CA ILE A 42 -1.54 -15.64 19.51
C ILE A 42 -1.31 -16.72 20.56
N VAL A 43 -0.71 -17.85 20.15
CA VAL A 43 -0.45 -18.98 21.06
C VAL A 43 0.50 -18.56 22.18
N CYS A 44 1.56 -17.80 21.88
CA CYS A 44 2.46 -17.28 22.91
C CYS A 44 1.73 -16.37 23.91
N ILE A 45 0.89 -15.44 23.44
CA ILE A 45 0.09 -14.56 24.31
C ILE A 45 -0.85 -15.40 25.18
N PHE A 46 -1.54 -16.37 24.60
CA PHE A 46 -2.46 -17.25 25.31
C PHE A 46 -1.76 -18.07 26.41
N LEU A 47 -0.62 -18.70 26.11
CA LEU A 47 0.14 -19.50 27.07
C LEU A 47 0.62 -18.66 28.26
N ILE A 48 1.20 -17.48 28.02
CA ILE A 48 1.69 -16.59 29.09
C ILE A 48 0.59 -16.28 30.10
N THR A 49 -0.65 -16.10 29.64
CA THR A 49 -1.73 -15.67 30.52
C THR A 49 -2.49 -16.81 31.19
N VAL A 50 -2.57 -17.99 30.57
CA VAL A 50 -3.13 -19.19 31.24
C VAL A 50 -2.26 -19.59 32.43
N PHE A 51 -0.94 -19.53 32.30
CA PHE A 51 -0.02 -19.92 33.38
C PHE A 51 0.11 -18.90 34.52
N THR A 52 -0.55 -17.74 34.44
CA THR A 52 -0.47 -16.68 35.46
C THR A 52 -1.73 -16.50 36.32
N SER A 53 -2.80 -17.28 36.08
CA SER A 53 -4.08 -17.12 36.80
C SER A 53 -4.22 -18.09 37.98
N THR A 54 -4.60 -17.61 39.18
CA THR A 54 -4.69 -18.44 40.41
C THR A 54 -6.13 -18.74 40.85
N SER A 55 -7.14 -18.05 40.31
CA SER A 55 -8.56 -18.31 40.60
C SER A 55 -9.45 -18.25 39.35
N LYS A 56 -10.70 -18.74 39.44
CA LYS A 56 -11.68 -18.71 38.33
C LYS A 56 -12.06 -17.28 37.93
N ALA A 57 -12.20 -16.36 38.89
CA ALA A 57 -12.54 -14.97 38.60
C ALA A 57 -11.38 -14.26 37.88
N GLU A 58 -10.15 -14.47 38.37
CA GLU A 58 -8.94 -14.02 37.69
C GLU A 58 -8.82 -14.61 36.29
N PHE A 59 -9.15 -15.89 36.12
CA PHE A 59 -9.14 -16.54 34.81
C PHE A 59 -10.08 -15.84 33.81
N TYR A 60 -11.31 -15.48 34.18
CA TYR A 60 -12.23 -14.82 33.25
C TYR A 60 -11.81 -13.38 32.92
N VAL A 61 -11.31 -12.62 33.90
CA VAL A 61 -10.79 -11.26 33.66
C VAL A 61 -9.54 -11.30 32.79
N SER A 62 -8.63 -12.22 33.08
CA SER A 62 -7.45 -12.49 32.27
C SER A 62 -7.84 -12.93 30.86
N ALA A 63 -8.80 -13.85 30.70
CA ALA A 63 -9.29 -14.30 29.40
C ALA A 63 -9.87 -13.16 28.54
N ALA A 64 -10.64 -12.26 29.15
CA ALA A 64 -11.18 -11.08 28.47
C ALA A 64 -10.05 -10.11 28.03
N ARG A 65 -9.06 -9.86 28.92
CA ARG A 65 -7.88 -9.04 28.58
C ARG A 65 -7.06 -9.64 27.44
N ILE A 66 -6.80 -10.95 27.46
CA ILE A 66 -6.09 -11.67 26.39
C ILE A 66 -6.83 -11.52 25.07
N THR A 67 -8.14 -11.72 25.09
CA THR A 67 -8.95 -11.67 23.87
C THR A 67 -8.89 -10.27 23.27
N ALA A 68 -8.96 -9.22 24.10
CA ALA A 68 -8.75 -7.84 23.66
C ALA A 68 -7.34 -7.64 23.09
N VAL A 69 -6.29 -8.12 23.76
CA VAL A 69 -4.90 -8.03 23.29
C VAL A 69 -4.71 -8.74 21.95
N ILE A 70 -5.27 -9.94 21.77
CA ILE A 70 -5.22 -10.70 20.51
C ILE A 70 -5.89 -9.91 19.39
N ILE A 71 -7.08 -9.36 19.63
CA ILE A 71 -7.82 -8.60 18.63
C ILE A 71 -7.05 -7.33 18.23
N ILE A 72 -6.52 -6.58 19.20
CA ILE A 72 -5.74 -5.37 18.92
C ILE A 72 -4.45 -5.74 18.18
N THR A 73 -3.76 -6.80 18.59
CA THR A 73 -2.54 -7.30 17.94
C THR A 73 -2.80 -7.67 16.48
N PHE A 74 -3.95 -8.30 16.20
CA PHE A 74 -4.38 -8.57 14.83
C PHE A 74 -4.54 -7.29 13.99
N PHE A 75 -5.18 -6.26 14.54
CA PHE A 75 -5.33 -4.99 13.84
C PHE A 75 -3.99 -4.31 13.58
N ILE A 76 -3.11 -4.30 14.58
CA ILE A 76 -1.76 -3.75 14.41
C ILE A 76 -1.01 -4.50 13.30
N PHE A 77 -1.07 -5.83 13.27
CA PHE A 77 -0.43 -6.63 12.23
C PHE A 77 -0.90 -6.23 10.82
N VAL A 78 -2.22 -6.25 10.60
CA VAL A 78 -2.84 -5.96 9.30
C VAL A 78 -2.58 -4.52 8.86
N LEU A 79 -2.69 -3.57 9.78
CA LEU A 79 -2.39 -2.16 9.50
C LEU A 79 -0.92 -1.96 9.17
N SER A 80 -0.02 -2.65 9.86
CA SER A 80 1.42 -2.60 9.60
C SER A 80 1.77 -3.13 8.23
N GLU A 81 1.21 -4.28 7.84
CA GLU A 81 1.44 -4.88 6.52
C GLU A 81 0.96 -3.92 5.41
N THR A 82 -0.26 -3.37 5.57
CA THR A 82 -0.84 -2.41 4.62
C THR A 82 -0.01 -1.13 4.53
N LEU A 83 0.42 -0.59 5.68
CA LEU A 83 1.26 0.60 5.80
C LEU A 83 2.58 0.40 5.04
N TRP A 84 3.31 -0.66 5.36
CA TRP A 84 4.62 -0.90 4.77
C TRP A 84 4.52 -1.26 3.28
N SER A 85 3.45 -1.94 2.84
CA SER A 85 3.20 -2.19 1.42
C SER A 85 2.99 -0.88 0.66
N ALA A 86 2.16 0.03 1.19
CA ALA A 86 1.93 1.35 0.60
C ALA A 86 3.21 2.20 0.54
N VAL A 87 4.03 2.18 1.61
CA VAL A 87 5.35 2.84 1.65
C VAL A 87 6.26 2.26 0.56
N LYS A 88 6.36 0.93 0.46
CA LYS A 88 7.20 0.25 -0.52
C LYS A 88 6.79 0.58 -1.95
N LYS A 89 5.48 0.55 -2.25
CA LYS A 89 4.94 0.91 -3.56
C LYS A 89 5.30 2.34 -3.95
N THR A 90 5.06 3.29 -3.05
CA THR A 90 5.39 4.71 -3.26
C THR A 90 6.89 4.92 -3.51
N TRP A 91 7.73 4.27 -2.70
CA TRP A 91 9.19 4.35 -2.85
C TRP A 91 9.65 3.76 -4.18
N TYR A 92 9.19 2.56 -4.52
CA TYR A 92 9.55 1.87 -5.76
C TYR A 92 9.11 2.66 -6.99
N TYR A 93 7.88 3.19 -6.99
CA TYR A 93 7.37 4.06 -8.05
C TYR A 93 8.28 5.28 -8.25
N LYS A 94 8.57 6.02 -7.19
CA LYS A 94 9.44 7.21 -7.26
C LYS A 94 10.83 6.90 -7.78
N VAL A 95 11.42 5.77 -7.36
CA VAL A 95 12.74 5.33 -7.84
C VAL A 95 12.70 5.05 -9.35
N HIS A 96 11.70 4.32 -9.82
CA HIS A 96 11.63 3.91 -11.23
C HIS A 96 11.20 5.04 -12.18
N VAL A 97 10.24 5.89 -11.78
CA VAL A 97 9.82 7.05 -12.59
C VAL A 97 10.93 8.08 -12.73
N LYS A 98 11.77 8.27 -11.70
CA LYS A 98 12.92 9.18 -11.77
C LYS A 98 14.12 8.56 -12.52
N ASN A 99 14.20 7.23 -12.61
CA ASN A 99 15.30 6.54 -13.26
C ASN A 99 15.09 6.37 -14.77
N ARG A 100 15.70 7.28 -15.54
CA ARG A 100 15.66 7.26 -17.00
C ARG A 100 16.21 5.97 -17.63
N ARG A 101 17.18 5.29 -17.01
CA ARG A 101 17.72 4.02 -17.55
C ARG A 101 16.68 2.93 -17.50
N SER A 102 15.99 2.77 -16.37
CA SER A 102 14.90 1.79 -16.22
C SER A 102 13.83 2.00 -17.28
N ILE A 103 13.34 3.23 -17.43
CA ILE A 103 12.32 3.59 -18.44
C ILE A 103 12.80 3.26 -19.86
N SER A 104 14.06 3.57 -20.18
CA SER A 104 14.61 3.28 -21.52
C SER A 104 14.71 1.79 -21.84
N VAL A 105 14.89 0.93 -20.84
CA VAL A 105 14.88 -0.53 -21.02
C VAL A 105 13.46 -0.99 -21.37
N TYR A 106 12.44 -0.48 -20.66
CA TYR A 106 11.05 -0.81 -20.94
C TYR A 106 10.59 -0.34 -22.32
N LEU A 107 10.96 0.88 -22.71
CA LEU A 107 10.64 1.45 -24.03
C LEU A 107 11.18 0.64 -25.20
N LYS A 108 12.28 -0.12 -25.04
CA LYS A 108 12.80 -0.97 -26.12
C LYS A 108 11.89 -2.14 -26.45
N ASN A 109 11.16 -2.65 -25.46
CA ASN A 109 10.34 -3.85 -25.58
C ASN A 109 8.85 -3.52 -25.72
N ILE A 110 8.48 -2.26 -25.53
CA ILE A 110 7.08 -1.84 -25.44
C ILE A 110 6.28 -2.07 -26.72
N HIS A 111 6.93 -2.00 -27.88
CA HIS A 111 6.30 -2.22 -29.19
C HIS A 111 5.86 -3.67 -29.42
N GLN A 112 6.33 -4.60 -28.58
CA GLN A 112 5.94 -6.01 -28.62
C GLN A 112 4.75 -6.32 -27.70
N VAL A 113 4.35 -5.35 -26.86
CA VAL A 113 3.24 -5.50 -25.93
C VAL A 113 1.95 -5.09 -26.61
N LYS A 114 0.99 -6.01 -26.70
CA LYS A 114 -0.39 -5.67 -27.10
C LYS A 114 -1.02 -4.81 -26.02
N PHE A 115 -1.42 -3.60 -26.40
CA PHE A 115 -2.09 -2.67 -25.50
C PHE A 115 -3.59 -2.68 -25.81
N GLU A 116 -4.32 -3.47 -25.04
CA GLU A 116 -5.75 -3.72 -25.17
C GLU A 116 -6.42 -3.47 -23.82
N GLY A 117 -7.70 -3.08 -23.82
CA GLY A 117 -8.47 -2.82 -22.60
C GLY A 117 -8.85 -1.35 -22.40
N PRO A 118 -9.59 -1.05 -21.31
CA PRO A 118 -10.15 0.28 -21.06
C PRO A 118 -9.09 1.37 -20.91
N GLU A 119 -7.89 1.03 -20.45
CA GLU A 119 -6.74 1.96 -20.38
C GLU A 119 -6.24 2.36 -21.77
N ALA A 120 -6.38 1.47 -22.75
CA ALA A 120 -6.05 1.77 -24.14
C ALA A 120 -7.09 2.70 -24.76
N ASP A 121 -8.38 2.52 -24.45
CA ASP A 121 -9.45 3.37 -24.98
C ASP A 121 -9.47 4.76 -24.34
N HIS A 122 -9.03 4.87 -23.09
CA HIS A 122 -8.98 6.12 -22.32
C HIS A 122 -7.60 6.37 -21.69
N PRO A 123 -6.55 6.64 -22.49
CA PRO A 123 -5.17 6.74 -22.00
C PRO A 123 -4.97 7.89 -21.02
N GLU A 124 -5.68 9.00 -21.21
CA GLU A 124 -5.61 10.16 -20.31
C GLU A 124 -6.16 9.81 -18.91
N GLY A 125 -7.34 9.19 -18.86
CA GLY A 125 -7.97 8.76 -17.60
C GLY A 125 -7.10 7.75 -16.84
N ALA A 126 -6.52 6.79 -17.56
CA ALA A 126 -5.57 5.83 -16.98
C ALA A 126 -4.32 6.53 -16.41
N ILE A 127 -3.75 7.50 -17.13
CA ILE A 127 -2.61 8.29 -16.65
C ILE A 127 -2.95 9.02 -15.35
N TYR A 128 -4.14 9.64 -15.25
CA TYR A 128 -4.61 10.29 -14.03
C TYR A 128 -4.77 9.34 -12.87
N ILE A 129 -5.48 8.24 -13.06
CA ILE A 129 -5.78 7.28 -12.00
C ILE A 129 -4.49 6.64 -11.47
N ILE A 130 -3.64 6.13 -12.38
CA ILE A 130 -2.44 5.38 -12.01
C ILE A 130 -1.36 6.28 -11.43
N SER A 131 -1.16 7.49 -11.95
CA SER A 131 -0.19 8.43 -11.37
C SER A 131 -0.65 8.93 -10.01
N SER A 132 -1.94 9.25 -9.85
CA SER A 132 -2.48 9.72 -8.57
C SER A 132 -2.40 8.63 -7.51
N SER A 133 -2.80 7.39 -7.82
CA SER A 133 -2.73 6.27 -6.89
C SER A 133 -1.30 5.99 -6.40
N ASN A 134 -0.32 5.99 -7.31
CA ASN A 134 1.06 5.63 -7.00
C ASN A 134 1.92 6.74 -6.39
N SER A 135 1.63 8.01 -6.67
CA SER A 135 2.41 9.14 -6.15
C SER A 135 1.83 9.75 -4.87
N SER A 136 0.50 9.86 -4.79
CA SER A 136 -0.23 10.61 -3.75
C SER A 136 -1.26 9.76 -3.01
N GLY A 137 -1.93 8.81 -3.68
CA GLY A 137 -3.02 8.00 -3.12
C GLY A 137 -2.57 7.02 -2.05
N TYR A 138 -1.29 6.63 -2.04
CA TYR A 138 -0.72 5.89 -0.93
C TYR A 138 -0.41 6.77 0.29
N GLY A 139 -0.18 8.08 0.12
CA GLY A 139 0.19 9.00 1.20
C GLY A 139 -0.86 9.10 2.29
N ASP A 140 -2.12 9.30 1.92
CA ASP A 140 -3.23 9.39 2.87
C ASP A 140 -3.43 8.08 3.65
N ASN A 141 -3.30 6.94 2.96
CA ASN A 141 -3.37 5.62 3.58
C ASN A 141 -2.20 5.35 4.53
N ILE A 142 -0.99 5.83 4.19
CA ILE A 142 0.20 5.73 5.05
C ILE A 142 -0.04 6.51 6.35
N VAL A 143 -0.47 7.78 6.26
CA VAL A 143 -0.71 8.62 7.44
C VAL A 143 -1.81 8.04 8.32
N ARG A 144 -2.93 7.62 7.71
CA ARG A 144 -4.05 7.03 8.42
C ARG A 144 -3.67 5.73 9.14
N ASN A 145 -3.09 4.76 8.44
CA ASN A 145 -2.69 3.49 9.06
C ASN A 145 -1.64 3.72 10.17
N GLY A 146 -0.72 4.68 9.99
CA GLY A 146 0.24 5.05 11.02
C GLY A 146 -0.43 5.59 12.29
N LEU A 147 -1.40 6.51 12.15
CA LEU A 147 -2.16 7.05 13.28
C LEU A 147 -2.98 5.95 13.99
N GLU A 148 -3.65 5.08 13.24
CA GLU A 148 -4.42 3.96 13.80
C GLU A 148 -3.51 3.02 14.61
N ILE A 149 -2.32 2.68 14.11
CA ILE A 149 -1.33 1.87 14.85
C ILE A 149 -0.91 2.56 16.15
N VAL A 150 -0.61 3.85 16.12
CA VAL A 150 -0.22 4.60 17.33
C VAL A 150 -1.32 4.57 18.39
N ILE A 151 -2.57 4.79 18.00
CA ILE A 151 -3.74 4.72 18.89
C ILE A 151 -3.86 3.32 19.51
N LEU A 152 -3.77 2.27 18.69
CA LEU A 152 -3.87 0.88 19.16
C LEU A 152 -2.72 0.51 20.11
N LEU A 153 -1.50 0.96 19.83
CA LEU A 153 -0.36 0.79 20.73
C LEU A 153 -0.58 1.52 22.07
N SER A 154 -1.12 2.74 22.07
CA SER A 154 -1.46 3.45 23.32
C SER A 154 -2.49 2.69 24.15
N ILE A 155 -3.53 2.12 23.52
CA ILE A 155 -4.52 1.29 24.21
C ILE A 155 -3.88 0.04 24.85
N LEU A 156 -2.88 -0.57 24.18
CA LEU A 156 -2.17 -1.73 24.73
C LEU A 156 -1.36 -1.40 25.99
N VAL A 157 -0.81 -0.18 26.10
CA VAL A 157 -0.10 0.27 27.31
C VAL A 157 -1.02 0.21 28.53
N ASP A 158 -2.29 0.60 28.38
CA ASP A 158 -3.26 0.62 29.48
C ASP A 158 -3.80 -0.78 29.83
N ILE A 159 -4.00 -1.65 28.83
CA ILE A 159 -4.60 -2.98 29.03
C ILE A 159 -3.55 -3.99 29.51
N PHE A 160 -2.38 -4.02 28.86
CA PHE A 160 -1.33 -4.97 29.16
C PHE A 160 0.03 -4.45 28.66
N PRO A 161 0.81 -3.73 29.49
CA PRO A 161 2.03 -3.04 29.07
C PRO A 161 3.02 -3.92 28.29
N TYR A 162 3.23 -5.17 28.70
CA TYR A 162 4.14 -6.10 28.00
C TYR A 162 3.71 -6.40 26.55
N SER A 163 2.43 -6.25 26.21
CA SER A 163 1.95 -6.44 24.84
C SER A 163 2.34 -5.28 23.91
N PHE A 164 2.66 -4.11 24.46
CA PHE A 164 3.18 -2.99 23.68
C PHE A 164 4.51 -3.38 23.01
N ASP A 165 5.47 -3.89 23.80
CA ASP A 165 6.79 -4.27 23.29
C ASP A 165 6.69 -5.37 22.22
N ILE A 166 5.83 -6.38 22.46
CA ILE A 166 5.58 -7.46 21.50
C ILE A 166 5.02 -6.91 20.17
N ASN A 167 4.04 -6.00 20.25
CA ASN A 167 3.43 -5.41 19.06
C ASN A 167 4.37 -4.44 18.35
N PHE A 168 5.22 -3.72 19.08
CA PHE A 168 6.26 -2.89 18.49
C PHE A 168 7.28 -3.74 17.72
N ILE A 169 7.74 -4.84 18.31
CA ILE A 169 8.60 -5.81 17.62
C ILE A 169 7.89 -6.37 16.39
N LEU A 170 6.60 -6.69 16.48
CA LEU A 170 5.81 -7.16 15.34
C LEU A 170 5.80 -6.14 14.19
N ILE A 171 5.58 -4.85 14.47
CA ILE A 171 5.63 -3.77 13.46
C ILE A 171 6.99 -3.76 12.76
N CYS A 172 8.09 -3.87 13.51
CA CYS A 172 9.45 -3.91 13.00
C CYS A 172 9.72 -5.16 12.14
N ILE A 173 9.24 -6.33 12.56
CA ILE A 173 9.37 -7.57 11.78
C ILE A 173 8.58 -7.44 10.48
N THR A 174 7.36 -6.90 10.52
CA THR A 174 6.55 -6.67 9.32
C THR A 174 7.21 -5.68 8.37
N PHE A 175 7.88 -4.63 8.89
CA PHE A 175 8.70 -3.72 8.08
C PHE A 175 9.78 -4.49 7.30
N ILE A 176 10.60 -5.28 8.01
CA ILE A 176 11.68 -6.06 7.38
C ILE A 176 11.10 -7.02 6.35
N TYR A 177 10.02 -7.72 6.72
CA TYR A 177 9.34 -8.67 5.85
C TYR A 177 8.88 -8.02 4.55
N VAL A 178 8.10 -6.95 4.65
CA VAL A 178 7.53 -6.28 3.47
C VAL A 178 8.64 -5.66 2.63
N MET A 179 9.61 -4.96 3.23
CA MET A 179 10.65 -4.27 2.48
C MET A 179 11.58 -5.23 1.74
N ILE A 180 11.92 -6.38 2.33
CA ILE A 180 12.88 -7.33 1.75
C ILE A 180 12.18 -8.39 0.89
N TYR A 181 11.05 -8.95 1.35
CA TYR A 181 10.50 -10.18 0.77
C TYR A 181 9.23 -9.98 -0.06
N ASP A 182 8.41 -8.97 0.23
CA ASP A 182 7.15 -8.80 -0.52
C ASP A 182 7.41 -8.38 -1.98
N ARG A 183 7.16 -9.29 -2.91
CA ARG A 183 7.29 -9.02 -4.35
C ARG A 183 6.03 -8.44 -4.97
N GLN A 184 4.86 -8.67 -4.38
CA GLN A 184 3.58 -8.24 -4.97
C GLN A 184 3.50 -6.72 -5.11
N SER A 185 3.97 -6.00 -4.09
CA SER A 185 4.06 -4.53 -4.14
C SER A 185 4.92 -4.02 -5.30
N VAL A 186 6.00 -4.73 -5.61
CA VAL A 186 6.93 -4.37 -6.70
C VAL A 186 6.31 -4.71 -8.07
N ASP A 187 5.74 -5.90 -8.20
CA ASP A 187 5.13 -6.38 -9.45
C ASP A 187 3.95 -5.50 -9.87
N GLN A 188 3.14 -5.04 -8.90
CA GLN A 188 2.04 -4.12 -9.18
C GLN A 188 2.52 -2.77 -9.72
N VAL A 189 3.50 -2.14 -9.04
CA VAL A 189 4.05 -0.86 -9.51
C VAL A 189 4.73 -1.02 -10.87
N PHE A 190 5.37 -2.16 -11.11
CA PHE A 190 5.93 -2.46 -12.41
C PHE A 190 4.86 -2.52 -13.51
N SER A 191 3.76 -3.24 -13.27
CA SER A 191 2.63 -3.29 -14.19
C SER A 191 2.07 -1.90 -14.49
N ASP A 192 1.86 -1.10 -13.45
CA ASP A 192 1.37 0.27 -13.54
C ASP A 192 2.31 1.16 -14.37
N LEU A 193 3.62 1.00 -14.21
CA LEU A 193 4.61 1.73 -15.01
C LEU A 193 4.56 1.33 -16.49
N VAL A 194 4.39 0.05 -16.80
CA VAL A 194 4.25 -0.41 -18.19
C VAL A 194 3.01 0.22 -18.83
N VAL A 195 1.87 0.18 -18.14
CA VAL A 195 0.62 0.82 -18.61
C VAL A 195 0.82 2.32 -18.81
N LEU A 196 1.44 3.02 -17.85
CA LEU A 196 1.73 4.45 -18.00
C LEU A 196 2.58 4.76 -19.23
N ILE A 197 3.63 3.98 -19.48
CA ILE A 197 4.48 4.21 -20.66
C ILE A 197 3.68 3.95 -21.94
N LEU A 198 2.83 2.91 -21.98
CA LEU A 198 1.97 2.60 -23.13
C LEU A 198 0.95 3.71 -23.40
N CYS A 199 0.26 4.20 -22.37
CA CYS A 199 -0.68 5.32 -22.48
C CYS A 199 0.01 6.58 -23.02
N ILE A 200 1.19 6.91 -22.48
CA ILE A 200 1.94 8.10 -22.90
C ILE A 200 2.44 7.95 -24.34
N ASP A 201 2.91 6.77 -24.75
CA ASP A 201 3.32 6.49 -26.12
C ASP A 201 2.16 6.61 -27.12
N LYS A 202 0.99 6.03 -26.78
CA LYS A 202 -0.23 6.15 -27.59
C LYS A 202 -0.65 7.60 -27.73
N LEU A 203 -0.81 8.31 -26.61
CA LEU A 203 -1.22 9.72 -26.60
C LEU A 203 -0.23 10.61 -27.35
N TYR A 204 1.08 10.35 -27.25
CA TYR A 204 2.10 11.08 -28.00
C TYR A 204 1.99 10.84 -29.51
N LYS A 205 1.71 9.61 -29.94
CA LYS A 205 1.54 9.27 -31.36
C LYS A 205 0.28 9.89 -31.97
N GLU A 206 -0.81 9.96 -31.19
CA GLU A 206 -2.08 10.55 -31.62
C GLU A 206 -2.03 12.08 -31.62
N ASN A 207 -1.57 12.70 -30.53
CA ASN A 207 -1.48 14.15 -30.39
C ASN A 207 -0.34 14.57 -29.45
N PRO A 208 0.86 14.88 -29.98
CA PRO A 208 2.03 15.27 -29.18
C PRO A 208 1.82 16.50 -28.29
N GLU A 209 1.04 17.49 -28.77
CA GLU A 209 0.78 18.74 -28.04
C GLU A 209 -0.17 18.50 -26.86
N ASN A 210 -1.21 17.68 -27.06
CA ASN A 210 -2.10 17.30 -25.96
C ASN A 210 -1.37 16.47 -24.89
N CYS A 211 -0.54 15.51 -25.32
CA CYS A 211 0.31 14.72 -24.43
C CYS A 211 1.26 15.60 -23.61
N ARG A 212 1.88 16.61 -24.25
CA ARG A 212 2.70 17.61 -23.57
C ARG A 212 1.89 18.40 -22.55
N LYS A 213 0.72 18.91 -22.92
CA LYS A 213 -0.14 19.70 -22.03
C LYS A 213 -0.51 18.94 -20.77
N ILE A 214 -0.94 17.67 -20.92
CA ILE A 214 -1.37 16.82 -19.81
C ILE A 214 -0.22 16.50 -18.83
N ILE A 215 1.00 16.30 -19.32
CA ILE A 215 2.12 15.81 -18.48
C ILE A 215 3.05 16.94 -18.02
N MET A 216 3.37 17.89 -18.90
CA MET A 216 4.40 18.90 -18.66
C MET A 216 3.81 20.17 -18.04
N GLU A 217 2.61 20.56 -18.46
CA GLU A 217 1.95 21.84 -18.13
C GLU A 217 0.90 21.70 -17.03
N ASN A 218 0.79 20.50 -16.45
CA ASN A 218 -0.10 20.21 -15.34
C ASN A 218 0.57 20.52 -13.98
N ASP A 219 -0.18 21.18 -13.10
CA ASP A 219 0.28 21.58 -11.76
C ASP A 219 0.19 20.45 -10.72
N ILE A 220 -0.49 19.35 -11.03
CA ILE A 220 -0.63 18.21 -10.13
C ILE A 220 0.73 17.50 -10.01
N LEU A 221 1.24 17.39 -8.78
CA LEU A 221 2.54 16.78 -8.49
C LEU A 221 2.68 15.36 -9.09
N SER A 222 1.62 14.56 -9.03
CA SER A 222 1.58 13.20 -9.59
C SER A 222 1.91 13.17 -11.09
N MET A 223 1.47 14.19 -11.82
CA MET A 223 1.72 14.33 -13.26
C MET A 223 3.12 14.84 -13.54
N GLN A 224 3.61 15.75 -12.71
CA GLN A 224 4.97 16.28 -12.86
C GLN A 224 6.03 15.19 -12.69
N GLU A 225 5.78 14.16 -11.89
CA GLU A 225 6.69 13.01 -11.77
C GLU A 225 6.82 12.25 -13.11
N LEU A 226 5.77 12.21 -13.94
CA LEU A 226 5.79 11.54 -15.25
C LEU A 226 6.64 12.24 -16.33
N ARG A 227 7.13 13.46 -16.08
CA ARG A 227 7.95 14.22 -17.05
C ARG A 227 9.14 13.43 -17.59
N THR A 228 9.76 12.60 -16.76
CA THR A 228 10.89 11.75 -17.19
C THR A 228 10.44 10.67 -18.17
N ILE A 229 9.28 10.05 -17.93
CA ILE A 229 8.67 9.06 -18.83
C ILE A 229 8.33 9.72 -20.17
N TYR A 230 7.62 10.85 -20.15
CA TYR A 230 7.28 11.61 -21.35
C TYR A 230 8.54 11.95 -22.19
N ARG A 231 9.58 12.50 -21.56
CA ARG A 231 10.83 12.85 -22.26
C ARG A 231 11.51 11.62 -22.87
N ALA A 232 11.40 10.45 -22.23
CA ALA A 232 11.96 9.21 -22.74
C ALA A 232 11.15 8.69 -23.95
N VAL A 233 9.82 8.71 -23.87
CA VAL A 233 8.90 8.35 -24.96
C VAL A 233 9.13 9.24 -26.18
N LYS A 234 9.17 10.57 -25.99
CA LYS A 234 9.42 11.56 -27.05
C LYS A 234 10.71 11.24 -27.81
N ARG A 235 11.82 11.07 -27.09
CA ARG A 235 13.13 10.74 -27.69
C ARG A 235 13.13 9.40 -28.42
N SER A 236 12.35 8.42 -27.94
CA SER A 236 12.23 7.12 -28.61
C SER A 236 11.53 7.26 -29.97
N ASN A 237 10.39 7.95 -29.98
CA ASN A 237 9.61 8.20 -31.20
C ASN A 237 10.36 9.09 -32.21
N GLU A 238 11.09 10.11 -31.77
CA GLU A 238 11.93 10.94 -32.65
C GLU A 238 13.05 10.14 -33.33
N LYS A 239 13.69 9.21 -32.61
CA LYS A 239 14.71 8.31 -33.17
C LYS A 239 14.15 7.29 -34.16
N LEU A 240 12.91 6.87 -33.98
CA LEU A 240 12.20 6.00 -34.92
C LEU A 240 11.91 6.75 -36.22
N LYS A 241 11.41 7.99 -36.12
CA LYS A 241 11.16 8.85 -37.28
C LYS A 241 12.42 9.18 -38.08
N SER A 242 13.59 9.30 -37.44
CA SER A 242 14.85 9.58 -38.16
C SER A 242 15.47 8.36 -38.87
N LYS A 243 14.88 7.16 -38.70
CA LYS A 243 15.35 5.90 -39.32
C LYS A 243 14.47 5.45 -40.49
N ILE A 244 13.35 6.12 -40.72
CA ILE A 244 12.41 5.91 -41.82
C ILE A 244 12.62 7.05 -42.81
#